data_AF-A0A518IGQ3-F1
#
_entry.id   AF-A0A518IGQ3-F1
#
_cell.length_a   1.000
_cell.length_b   1.000
_cell.length_c   1.000
_cell.angle_alpha   90.00
_cell.angle_beta   90.00
_cell.angle_gamma   90.00
#
_symmetry.space_group_name_H-M   'P 1'
#
loop_
_entity.id
_entity.type
_entity.pdbx_description
1 polymer ?
#
loop_
_entity_poly.entity_id
_entity_poly.type
_entity_poly.pdbx_seq_one_letter_code
_entity_poly.pdbx_strand_id
1 'polypeptide(L)'
;MENRKFNIACLISTILMVCTVMLCLAKPVLNPWKHRVSFGHDFHVSVWDCRIAFFNDAEYGPYRGSLIKIDNEPKFDREIYWGDSWGIYYRYFRWQDGTTLWTLMVSLLYPFLLFIILPAVWFRRRIHS
;
A
#
# COMPACT_ATOMS: atom_id res chain seq x y z
N MET A 1 25.22 -14.18 -23.04
CA MET A 1 23.78 -14.45 -22.80
C MET A 1 23.27 -13.82 -21.49
N GLU A 2 24.11 -13.71 -20.45
CA GLU A 2 23.78 -13.07 -19.15
C GLU A 2 23.36 -11.59 -19.27
N ASN A 3 24.03 -10.82 -20.14
CA ASN A 3 23.70 -9.40 -20.35
C ASN A 3 22.27 -9.17 -20.85
N ARG A 4 21.70 -10.08 -21.65
CA ARG A 4 20.34 -9.92 -22.18
C ARG A 4 19.28 -10.10 -21.10
N LYS A 5 19.41 -11.14 -20.26
CA LYS A 5 18.50 -11.38 -19.12
C LYS A 5 18.59 -10.24 -18.11
N PHE A 6 19.80 -9.78 -17.80
CA PHE A 6 20.02 -8.64 -16.91
C PHE A 6 19.38 -7.35 -17.45
N ASN A 7 19.58 -7.04 -18.74
CA ASN A 7 18.98 -5.86 -19.36
C ASN A 7 17.45 -5.90 -19.35
N ILE A 8 16.84 -7.06 -19.59
CA ILE A 8 15.38 -7.23 -19.51
C ILE A 8 14.90 -7.01 -18.08
N ALA A 9 15.57 -7.60 -17.08
CA ALA A 9 15.23 -7.41 -15.68
C ALA A 9 15.36 -5.93 -15.26
N CYS A 10 16.41 -5.24 -15.70
CA CYS A 10 16.57 -3.80 -15.51
C CYS A 10 15.43 -3.00 -16.13
N LEU A 11 15.04 -3.31 -17.37
CA LEU A 11 13.95 -2.62 -18.05
C LEU A 11 12.62 -2.79 -17.30
N ILE A 12 12.29 -4.02 -16.91
CA ILE A 12 11.08 -4.31 -16.12
C ILE A 12 11.11 -3.55 -14.80
N SER A 13 12.26 -3.58 -14.10
CA SER A 13 12.45 -2.87 -12.83
C SER A 13 12.27 -1.35 -12.99
N THR A 14 12.83 -0.75 -14.04
CA THR A 14 12.64 0.68 -14.35
C THR A 14 11.17 1.00 -14.60
N ILE A 15 10.47 0.17 -15.38
CA ILE A 15 9.03 0.37 -15.65
C ILE A 15 8.24 0.32 -14.35
N LEU A 16 8.46 -0.70 -13.51
CA LEU A 16 7.78 -0.84 -12.22
C LEU A 16 8.10 0.31 -11.25
N MET A 17 9.34 0.79 -11.24
CA MET A 17 9.75 1.97 -10.47
C MET A 17 8.99 3.22 -10.93
N VAL A 18 8.93 3.47 -12.24
CA VAL A 18 8.19 4.60 -12.82
C VAL A 18 6.69 4.49 -12.51
N CYS A 19 6.09 3.31 -12.67
CA CYS A 19 4.70 3.08 -12.28
C CYS A 19 4.46 3.38 -10.79
N THR A 20 5.37 2.98 -9.91
CA THR A 20 5.28 3.26 -8.47
C THR A 20 5.30 4.76 -8.18
N VAL A 21 6.20 5.51 -8.84
CA VAL A 21 6.25 6.97 -8.74
C VAL A 21 4.96 7.60 -9.28
N MET A 22 4.49 7.16 -10.44
CA MET A 22 3.24 7.65 -11.04
C MET A 22 2.04 7.41 -10.13
N LEU A 23 1.93 6.26 -9.47
CA LEU A 23 0.86 5.99 -8.51
C LEU A 23 0.89 6.94 -7.31
N CYS A 24 2.08 7.29 -6.81
CA CYS A 24 2.21 8.27 -5.74
C CYS A 24 1.86 9.69 -6.22
N LEU A 25 2.29 10.09 -7.42
CA LEU A 25 1.96 11.38 -8.02
C LEU A 25 0.46 11.51 -8.35
N ALA A 26 -0.21 10.40 -8.66
CA ALA A 26 -1.64 10.35 -8.94
C ALA A 26 -2.52 10.48 -7.68
N LYS A 27 -1.93 10.62 -6.48
CA LYS A 27 -2.65 10.84 -5.21
C LYS A 27 -3.82 11.85 -5.30
N PRO A 28 -3.72 13.02 -5.97
CA PRO A 28 -4.81 13.99 -6.00
C PRO A 28 -6.08 13.49 -6.72
N VAL A 29 -5.92 12.54 -7.64
CA VAL A 29 -7.03 12.02 -8.46
C VAL A 29 -7.48 10.62 -8.04
N LEU A 30 -6.64 9.89 -7.29
CA LEU A 30 -6.94 8.56 -6.80
C LEU A 30 -7.83 8.63 -5.55
N ASN A 31 -9.10 8.32 -5.77
CA ASN A 31 -10.04 8.03 -4.71
C ASN A 31 -10.07 6.51 -4.43
N PRO A 32 -9.73 6.01 -3.23
CA PRO A 32 -9.64 4.58 -2.95
C PRO A 32 -11.00 3.86 -2.91
N TRP A 33 -12.10 4.58 -2.73
CA TRP A 33 -13.45 4.03 -2.86
C TRP A 33 -13.81 3.81 -4.33
N LYS A 34 -13.37 4.68 -5.25
CA LYS A 34 -13.70 4.54 -6.68
C LYS A 34 -12.68 3.68 -7.44
N HIS A 35 -11.41 3.79 -7.09
CA HIS A 35 -10.29 3.15 -7.78
C HIS A 35 -9.74 2.01 -6.91
N ARG A 36 -10.50 0.90 -6.88
CA ARG A 36 -10.15 -0.31 -6.14
C ARG A 36 -10.27 -1.55 -7.03
N VAL A 37 -9.45 -2.54 -6.73
CA VAL A 37 -9.56 -3.89 -7.26
C VAL A 37 -10.12 -4.77 -6.15
N SER A 38 -11.25 -5.43 -6.41
CA SER A 38 -11.93 -6.29 -5.44
C SER A 38 -11.63 -7.76 -5.74
N PHE A 39 -11.22 -8.50 -4.72
CA PHE A 39 -11.02 -9.95 -4.76
C PHE A 39 -12.10 -10.60 -3.88
N GLY A 40 -13.29 -10.74 -4.44
CA GLY A 40 -14.47 -11.18 -3.67
C GLY A 40 -15.10 -10.03 -2.86
N HIS A 41 -15.79 -10.41 -1.79
CA HIS A 41 -16.60 -9.48 -0.98
C HIS A 41 -15.82 -8.83 0.17
N ASP A 42 -14.77 -9.51 0.67
CA ASP A 42 -14.10 -9.13 1.92
C ASP A 42 -12.62 -8.75 1.73
N PHE A 43 -12.18 -8.51 0.49
CA PHE A 43 -10.80 -8.15 0.21
C PHE A 43 -10.70 -7.21 -0.98
N HIS A 44 -10.23 -6.00 -0.71
CA HIS A 44 -10.09 -4.93 -1.68
C HIS A 44 -8.69 -4.34 -1.60
N VAL A 45 -8.17 -3.95 -2.77
CA VAL A 45 -6.86 -3.33 -2.92
C VAL A 45 -7.03 -2.00 -3.63
N SER A 46 -6.49 -0.94 -3.06
CA SER A 46 -6.49 0.39 -3.67
C SER A 46 -5.17 1.12 -3.39
N VAL A 47 -5.01 2.31 -3.95
CA VAL A 47 -3.91 3.20 -3.62
C VAL A 47 -4.44 4.41 -2.88
N TRP A 48 -3.85 4.70 -1.73
CA TRP A 48 -4.22 5.84 -0.91
C TRP A 48 -3.00 6.44 -0.21
N ASP A 49 -2.83 7.77 -0.34
CA ASP A 49 -1.73 8.53 0.27
C ASP A 49 -0.33 7.93 0.05
N CYS A 50 -0.02 7.56 -1.20
CA CYS A 50 1.22 6.88 -1.56
C CYS A 50 1.45 5.55 -0.83
N ARG A 51 0.37 4.84 -0.50
CA ARG A 51 0.37 3.49 0.06
C ARG A 51 -0.54 2.58 -0.74
N ILE A 52 -0.19 1.31 -0.77
CA ILE A 52 -1.11 0.25 -1.19
C ILE A 52 -1.97 -0.08 0.01
N ALA A 53 -3.28 0.12 -0.12
CA ALA A 53 -4.26 -0.15 0.92
C ALA A 53 -4.98 -1.47 0.61
N PHE A 54 -4.97 -2.37 1.60
CA PHE A 54 -5.73 -3.61 1.65
C PHE A 54 -6.80 -3.45 2.73
N PHE A 55 -8.05 -3.76 2.43
CA PHE A 55 -9.17 -3.58 3.35
C PHE A 55 -10.32 -4.51 2.99
N ASN A 56 -11.18 -4.85 3.95
CA ASN A 56 -12.28 -5.77 3.70
C ASN A 56 -13.60 -5.14 3.31
N ASP A 57 -13.85 -3.90 3.70
CA ASP A 57 -15.16 -3.27 3.49
C ASP A 57 -15.12 -2.29 2.31
N ALA A 58 -15.80 -2.64 1.21
CA ALA A 58 -15.88 -1.80 0.02
C ALA A 58 -16.65 -0.49 0.23
N GLU A 59 -17.65 -0.47 1.11
CA GLU A 59 -18.51 0.68 1.36
C GLU A 59 -17.81 1.67 2.29
N TYR A 60 -17.24 1.15 3.38
CA TYR A 60 -16.51 1.93 4.36
C TYR A 60 -15.14 2.38 3.81
N GLY A 61 -14.47 1.51 3.05
CA GLY A 61 -13.15 1.77 2.47
C GLY A 61 -11.99 1.62 3.45
N PRO A 62 -10.76 1.98 3.03
CA PRO A 62 -9.61 1.90 3.91
C PRO A 62 -9.75 2.93 5.05
N TYR A 63 -9.61 2.47 6.28
CA TYR A 63 -9.68 3.33 7.45
C TYR A 63 -8.32 3.95 7.80
N ARG A 64 -8.28 5.27 8.03
CA ARG A 64 -7.12 5.97 8.58
C ARG A 64 -7.57 7.13 9.46
N GLY A 65 -7.15 7.13 10.72
CA GLY A 65 -7.48 8.20 11.66
C GLY A 65 -7.53 7.73 13.11
N SER A 66 -7.99 8.59 14.01
CA SER A 66 -8.32 8.24 15.40
C SER A 66 -9.84 8.15 15.56
N LEU A 67 -10.34 7.04 16.08
CA LEU A 67 -11.71 7.02 16.62
C LEU A 67 -11.74 7.92 17.86
N ILE A 68 -12.55 8.98 17.81
CA ILE A 68 -12.93 9.75 18.99
C ILE A 68 -13.86 8.84 19.79
N LYS A 69 -13.43 8.44 20.99
CA LYS A 69 -14.28 7.71 21.92
C LYS A 69 -15.22 8.71 22.57
N ILE A 70 -16.52 8.61 22.31
CA ILE A 70 -17.56 9.33 23.05
C ILE A 70 -17.96 8.41 24.21
N ASP A 71 -18.04 8.94 25.43
CA ASP A 71 -18.12 8.16 26.69
C ASP A 71 -19.30 7.17 26.80
N ASN A 72 -20.30 7.24 25.90
CA ASN A 72 -21.49 6.37 25.89
C ASN A 72 -21.52 5.34 24.73
N GLU A 73 -20.45 5.20 23.94
CA GLU A 73 -20.38 4.23 22.84
C GLU A 73 -19.89 2.85 23.30
N PRO A 74 -20.35 1.76 22.66
CA PRO A 74 -19.97 0.39 23.03
C PRO A 74 -18.45 0.19 23.07
N LYS A 75 -17.98 -0.61 24.03
CA LYS A 75 -16.55 -0.95 24.16
C LYS A 75 -16.09 -1.70 22.91
N PHE A 76 -15.25 -1.06 22.10
CA PHE A 76 -14.51 -1.70 21.02
C PHE A 76 -13.36 -2.51 21.62
N ASP A 77 -13.32 -3.82 21.35
CA ASP A 77 -12.13 -4.63 21.61
C ASP A 77 -11.04 -4.21 20.62
N ARG A 78 -10.26 -3.21 21.06
CA ARG A 78 -9.18 -2.64 20.27
C ARG A 78 -7.92 -3.45 20.53
N GLU A 79 -7.61 -4.34 19.61
CA GLU A 79 -6.30 -4.96 19.54
C GLU A 79 -5.28 -3.95 18.97
N ILE A 80 -4.78 -3.05 19.83
CA ILE A 80 -3.68 -2.14 19.46
C ILE A 80 -2.40 -2.97 19.44
N TYR A 81 -2.02 -3.47 18.27
CA TYR A 81 -0.69 -4.06 18.13
C TYR A 81 0.29 -3.14 17.40
N TRP A 82 -0.10 -2.39 16.36
CA TRP A 82 0.85 -1.58 15.58
C TRP A 82 0.17 -0.35 14.95
N GLY A 83 0.52 0.87 15.42
CA GLY A 83 0.12 2.13 14.76
C GLY A 83 0.88 2.38 13.44
N ASP A 84 0.60 3.52 12.79
CA ASP A 84 1.32 3.98 11.57
C ASP A 84 2.83 4.07 11.88
N SER A 85 3.61 3.08 11.46
CA SER A 85 5.02 2.96 11.82
C SER A 85 5.83 2.41 10.65
N TRP A 86 6.97 3.05 10.38
CA TRP A 86 7.91 2.68 9.31
C TRP A 86 7.32 2.62 7.90
N GLY A 87 6.12 3.16 7.66
CA GLY A 87 5.43 3.06 6.38
C GLY A 87 4.50 1.84 6.27
N ILE A 88 4.29 1.10 7.36
CA ILE A 88 3.23 0.10 7.49
C ILE A 88 2.20 0.64 8.47
N TYR A 89 0.93 0.50 8.12
CA TYR A 89 -0.19 0.82 8.99
C TYR A 89 -1.13 -0.36 9.01
N TYR A 90 -1.48 -0.84 10.19
CA TYR A 90 -2.49 -1.88 10.33
C TYR A 90 -3.53 -1.46 11.37
N ARG A 91 -4.78 -1.76 11.09
CA ARG A 91 -5.85 -1.61 12.06
C ARG A 91 -6.91 -2.68 11.87
N TYR A 92 -7.41 -3.15 13.00
CA TYR A 92 -8.49 -4.12 13.08
C TYR A 92 -9.51 -3.64 14.11
N PHE A 93 -10.78 -3.80 13.76
CA PHE A 93 -11.93 -3.54 14.61
C PHE A 93 -12.88 -4.72 14.54
N ARG A 94 -13.47 -5.03 15.69
CA ARG A 94 -14.56 -5.95 15.82
C ARG A 94 -15.71 -5.24 16.51
N TRP A 95 -16.86 -5.19 15.85
CA TRP A 95 -18.09 -4.67 16.43
C TRP A 95 -18.80 -5.75 17.25
N GLN A 96 -19.75 -5.32 18.09
CA GLN A 96 -20.50 -6.22 18.98
C GLN A 96 -21.44 -7.17 18.23
N ASP A 97 -21.88 -6.80 17.04
CA ASP A 97 -22.67 -7.63 16.14
C ASP A 97 -21.82 -8.71 15.41
N GLY A 98 -20.51 -8.74 15.67
CA GLY A 98 -19.57 -9.66 15.06
C GLY A 98 -19.02 -9.18 13.71
N THR A 99 -19.45 -8.02 13.20
CA THR A 99 -18.86 -7.45 11.99
C THR A 99 -17.42 -7.03 12.27
N THR A 100 -16.58 -7.06 11.22
CA THR A 100 -15.16 -6.74 11.34
C THR A 100 -14.77 -5.71 10.30
N LEU A 101 -13.91 -4.78 10.68
CA LEU A 101 -13.30 -3.84 9.75
C LEU A 101 -11.80 -3.88 9.96
N TRP A 102 -11.07 -4.12 8.89
CA TRP A 102 -9.63 -4.08 8.93
C TRP A 102 -9.06 -3.33 7.74
N THR A 103 -7.90 -2.74 7.98
CA THR A 103 -7.16 -2.03 6.94
C THR A 103 -5.68 -2.23 7.19
N LEU A 104 -4.98 -2.70 6.17
CA LEU A 104 -3.52 -2.76 6.09
C LEU A 104 -3.07 -1.80 4.99
N MET A 105 -2.18 -0.87 5.28
CA MET A 105 -1.56 -0.02 4.28
C MET A 105 -0.05 -0.18 4.31
N VAL A 106 0.54 -0.31 3.14
CA VAL A 106 1.99 -0.47 2.95
C VAL A 106 2.50 0.64 2.03
N SER A 107 3.51 1.37 2.48
CA SER A 107 4.10 2.48 1.74
C SER A 107 4.60 2.07 0.37
N LEU A 108 4.32 2.87 -0.66
CA LEU A 108 4.92 2.73 -1.99
C LEU A 108 6.43 2.98 -1.99
N LEU A 109 7.00 3.47 -0.88
CA LEU A 109 8.45 3.55 -0.70
C LEU A 109 9.11 2.16 -0.78
N TYR A 110 8.47 1.12 -0.24
CA TYR A 110 9.03 -0.23 -0.28
C TYR A 110 9.18 -0.77 -1.71
N PRO A 111 8.13 -0.80 -2.57
CA PRO A 111 8.30 -1.20 -3.96
C PRO A 111 9.25 -0.27 -4.72
N PHE A 112 9.25 1.03 -4.44
CA PHE A 112 10.21 1.95 -5.06
C PHE A 112 11.67 1.56 -4.76
N LEU A 113 12.00 1.34 -3.48
CA LEU A 113 13.34 0.92 -3.04
C LEU A 113 13.73 -0.44 -3.60
N LEU A 114 12.77 -1.34 -3.79
CA LEU A 114 13.02 -2.63 -4.45
C LEU A 114 13.35 -2.45 -5.94
N PHE A 115 12.55 -1.66 -6.66
CA PHE A 115 12.66 -1.51 -8.11
C PHE A 115 13.79 -0.58 -8.58
N ILE A 116 14.36 0.24 -7.69
CA ILE A 116 15.51 1.10 -8.03
C ILE A 116 16.85 0.34 -8.03
N ILE A 117 16.95 -0.82 -7.36
CA ILE A 117 18.22 -1.55 -7.17
C ILE A 117 18.87 -1.91 -8.51
N LEU A 118 18.13 -2.58 -9.40
CA LEU A 118 18.69 -3.03 -10.68
C LEU A 118 19.08 -1.86 -11.60
N PRO A 119 18.22 -0.85 -11.83
CA PRO A 119 18.61 0.35 -12.59
C PRO A 119 19.83 1.07 -12.01
N ALA A 120 19.93 1.20 -10.68
CA ALA A 120 21.07 1.83 -10.03
C ALA A 120 22.38 1.04 -10.25
N VAL A 121 22.33 -0.30 -10.12
CA VAL A 121 23.48 -1.17 -10.39
C VAL A 121 23.90 -1.07 -11.86
N TRP A 122 22.94 -1.07 -12.79
CA TRP A 122 23.23 -0.94 -14.23
C TRP A 122 23.86 0.42 -14.55
N PHE A 123 23.32 1.51 -13.99
CA PHE A 123 23.87 2.85 -14.17
C PHE A 123 25.30 2.96 -13.64
N ARG A 124 25.56 2.41 -12.44
CA ARG A 124 26.91 2.35 -11.87
C ARG A 124 27.89 1.57 -12.75
N ARG A 125 27.47 0.42 -13.30
CA ARG A 125 28.30 -0.37 -14.23
C ARG A 125 28.65 0.40 -15.51
N ARG A 126 27.75 1.27 -15.99
CA ARG A 126 27.98 2.10 -17.17
C ARG A 126 28.95 3.25 -16.94
N ILE A 127 29.01 3.82 -15.74
CA ILE A 127 29.94 4.93 -15.41
C ILE A 127 31.39 4.44 -15.27
N HIS A 128 31.60 3.21 -14.80
CA HIS A 128 32.93 2.64 -14.58
C HIS A 128 33.51 1.88 -15.79
N SER A 129 32.79 1.83 -16.91
CA SER A 129 33.23 1.23 -18.17
C SER A 129 33.59 2.31 -19.18
#